data_AF-X0PXV8-F1
#
_entry.id   AF-X0PXV8-F1
#
_cell.length_a   1.000
_cell.length_b   1.000
_cell.length_c   1.000
_cell.angle_alpha   90.00
_cell.angle_beta   90.00
_cell.angle_gamma   90.00
#
_symmetry.space_group_name_H-M   'P 1'
#
loop_
_entity.id
_entity.type
_entity.pdbx_description
1 polymer ?
#
loop_
_entity_poly.entity_id
_entity_poly.type
_entity_poly.pdbx_seq_one_letter_code
_entity_poly.pdbx_strand_id
1 'polypeptide(L)'
;MHLAHPLGVKGFQYRRVKNDVRDARDLADLLRMNRLPEAWIALPPTRELRELVRYRAKLVAMRSSLKAQVHSVLAKAGVLIPVSDLFGVGGRERLTQVPLGSAYAQRVISLLELIDVLDAHERRFFDQIAAELHDHPGYRAIQELPGVGPTFGAVFVAENGDVHRFADPSHLCSWAGLTPKHRESDTDDARRKCSDLLGESAHL
;
A
#
# COMPACT_ATOMS: atom_id res chain seq x y z
N MET A 1 -4.12 -18.21 18.39
CA MET A 1 -4.51 -18.26 16.97
C MET A 1 -3.25 -18.55 16.18
N HIS A 2 -3.21 -19.64 15.41
CA HIS A 2 -2.06 -19.99 14.56
C HIS A 2 -2.34 -19.49 13.14
N LEU A 3 -1.37 -18.83 12.52
CA LEU A 3 -1.45 -18.42 11.12
C LEU A 3 -0.39 -19.21 10.35
N ALA A 4 -0.80 -20.06 9.42
CA ALA A 4 0.15 -20.87 8.66
C ALA A 4 0.89 -20.02 7.61
N HIS A 5 2.21 -20.20 7.51
CA HIS A 5 3.02 -19.57 6.48
C HIS A 5 2.79 -20.27 5.13
N PRO A 6 2.21 -19.59 4.12
CA PRO A 6 1.73 -20.25 2.91
C PRO A 6 2.84 -20.92 2.09
N LEU A 7 4.04 -20.32 2.00
CA LEU A 7 5.17 -20.95 1.31
C LEU A 7 5.75 -22.15 2.09
N GLY A 8 5.83 -22.08 3.42
CA GLY A 8 6.25 -23.19 4.25
C GLY A 8 5.31 -24.38 4.13
N VAL A 9 3.99 -24.14 4.09
CA VAL A 9 2.98 -25.19 3.88
C VAL A 9 3.10 -25.82 2.49
N LYS A 10 3.37 -25.03 1.44
CA LYS A 10 3.63 -25.56 0.08
C LYS A 10 4.84 -26.50 0.03
N GLY A 11 5.85 -26.31 0.89
CA GLY A 11 6.98 -27.23 1.02
C GLY A 11 6.58 -28.64 1.50
N PHE A 12 5.45 -28.77 2.18
CA PHE A 12 4.89 -30.05 2.63
C PHE A 12 3.77 -30.59 1.72
N GLN A 13 3.26 -29.78 0.79
CA GLN A 13 2.10 -30.10 -0.04
C GLN A 13 2.46 -30.07 -1.54
N TYR A 14 2.98 -31.18 -2.06
CA TYR A 14 3.04 -31.42 -3.50
C TYR A 14 1.71 -31.99 -3.99
N ARG A 15 0.75 -31.14 -4.35
CA ARG A 15 -0.54 -31.58 -4.90
C ARG A 15 -1.02 -30.70 -6.05
N ARG A 16 -1.57 -31.36 -7.08
CA ARG A 16 -2.07 -30.74 -8.32
C ARG A 16 -3.48 -30.15 -8.18
N VAL A 17 -4.30 -30.67 -7.27
CA VAL A 17 -5.68 -30.22 -7.04
C VAL A 17 -5.84 -29.79 -5.59
N LYS A 18 -6.22 -28.52 -5.41
CA LYS A 18 -6.48 -27.88 -4.13
C LYS A 18 -7.93 -28.17 -3.68
N ASN A 19 -8.13 -28.47 -2.40
CA ASN A 19 -9.47 -28.70 -1.82
C ASN A 19 -9.48 -28.23 -0.37
N ASP A 20 -10.39 -27.30 -0.04
CA ASP A 20 -10.44 -26.64 1.28
C ASP A 20 -10.59 -27.61 2.45
N VAL A 21 -11.36 -28.70 2.30
CA VAL A 21 -11.54 -29.71 3.37
C VAL A 21 -10.22 -30.45 3.63
N ARG A 22 -9.45 -30.73 2.57
CA ARG A 22 -8.17 -31.44 2.67
C ARG A 22 -7.07 -30.50 3.15
N ASP A 23 -7.06 -29.25 2.71
CA ASP A 23 -6.13 -28.23 3.17
C ASP A 23 -6.31 -27.99 4.68
N ALA A 24 -7.55 -27.92 5.17
CA ALA A 24 -7.83 -27.82 6.60
C ALA A 24 -7.32 -29.04 7.40
N ARG A 25 -7.49 -30.25 6.87
CA ARG A 25 -6.96 -31.49 7.49
C ARG A 25 -5.44 -31.48 7.53
N ASP A 26 -4.78 -31.16 6.42
CA ASP A 26 -3.32 -31.12 6.36
C ASP A 26 -2.76 -30.06 7.34
N LEU A 27 -3.39 -28.89 7.45
CA LEU A 27 -3.02 -27.88 8.44
C LEU A 27 -3.21 -28.37 9.88
N ALA A 28 -4.30 -29.08 10.16
CA ALA A 28 -4.56 -29.66 11.48
C ALA A 28 -3.54 -30.76 11.82
N ASP A 29 -3.17 -31.60 10.85
CA ASP A 29 -2.13 -32.62 11.03
C ASP A 29 -0.75 -32.00 11.24
N LEU A 30 -0.39 -30.97 10.46
CA LEU A 30 0.85 -30.22 10.66
C LEU A 30 0.91 -29.57 12.04
N LEU A 31 -0.21 -28.99 12.50
CA LEU A 31 -0.31 -28.42 13.85
C LEU A 31 -0.18 -29.50 14.93
N ARG A 32 -0.87 -30.62 14.78
CA ARG A 32 -0.83 -31.76 15.71
C ARG A 32 0.56 -32.38 15.81
N MET A 33 1.32 -32.39 14.71
CA MET A 33 2.70 -32.89 14.66
C MET A 33 3.73 -31.86 15.12
N ASN A 34 3.31 -30.64 15.50
CA ASN A 34 4.18 -29.51 15.80
C ASN A 34 5.16 -29.18 14.65
N ARG A 35 4.69 -29.36 13.40
CA ARG A 35 5.43 -29.10 12.16
C ARG A 35 4.82 -27.97 11.33
N LEU A 36 3.78 -27.30 11.84
CA LEU A 36 3.15 -26.21 11.13
C LEU A 36 4.13 -25.04 11.01
N PRO A 37 4.53 -24.64 9.80
CA PRO A 37 5.31 -23.42 9.63
C PRO A 37 4.37 -22.24 9.89
N GLU A 38 4.63 -21.45 10.92
CA GLU A 38 3.80 -20.32 11.31
C GLU A 38 4.29 -19.01 10.70
N ALA A 39 3.35 -18.17 10.29
CA ALA A 39 3.59 -16.79 9.89
C ALA A 39 3.45 -15.87 11.09
N TRP A 40 4.29 -14.84 11.12
CA TRP A 40 4.18 -13.80 12.12
C TRP A 40 2.81 -13.10 12.02
N ILE A 41 2.16 -12.94 13.17
CA ILE A 41 0.91 -12.23 13.31
C ILE A 41 1.19 -10.94 14.05
N ALA A 42 0.87 -9.80 13.43
CA ALA A 42 1.00 -8.49 14.05
C ALA A 42 0.28 -8.44 15.41
N LEU A 43 0.82 -7.71 16.37
CA LEU A 43 0.15 -7.45 17.65
C LEU A 43 -1.09 -6.56 17.41
N PRO A 44 -2.10 -6.59 18.31
CA PRO A 44 -3.34 -5.83 18.12
C PRO A 44 -3.12 -4.34 17.78
N PRO A 45 -2.23 -3.58 18.46
CA PRO A 45 -1.99 -2.17 18.11
C PRO A 45 -1.46 -1.99 16.68
N THR A 46 -0.55 -2.87 16.23
CA THR A 46 -0.03 -2.83 14.86
C THR A 46 -1.11 -3.19 13.83
N ARG A 47 -2.08 -4.06 14.17
CA ARG A 47 -3.21 -4.37 13.27
C ARG A 47 -4.16 -3.19 13.13
N GLU A 48 -4.44 -2.50 14.23
CA GLU A 48 -5.29 -1.30 14.23
C GLU A 48 -4.64 -0.18 13.39
N LEU A 49 -3.34 0.06 13.57
CA LEU A 49 -2.60 1.02 12.75
C LEU A 49 -2.61 0.65 11.26
N ARG A 50 -2.46 -0.64 10.91
CA ARG A 50 -2.59 -1.11 9.52
C ARG A 50 -3.97 -0.84 8.94
N GLU A 51 -5.02 -1.05 9.73
CA GLU A 51 -6.38 -0.79 9.29
C GLU A 51 -6.56 0.69 8.94
N LEU A 52 -6.09 1.60 9.81
CA LEU A 52 -6.14 3.05 9.57
C LEU A 52 -5.38 3.43 8.29
N VAL A 53 -4.12 2.98 8.16
CA VAL A 53 -3.28 3.30 7.01
C VAL A 53 -3.85 2.76 5.70
N ARG A 54 -4.30 1.50 5.69
CA ARG A 54 -4.89 0.85 4.51
C ARG A 54 -6.23 1.45 4.14
N TYR A 55 -7.07 1.79 5.12
CA TYR A 55 -8.34 2.46 4.88
C TYR A 55 -8.13 3.85 4.27
N ARG A 56 -7.14 4.63 4.75
CA ARG A 56 -6.76 5.89 4.11
C ARG A 56 -6.34 5.68 2.65
N ALA A 57 -5.50 4.67 2.36
CA ALA A 57 -5.11 4.36 0.99
C ALA A 57 -6.33 4.00 0.10
N LYS A 58 -7.32 3.29 0.66
CA LYS A 58 -8.59 2.99 -0.02
C LYS A 58 -9.39 4.26 -0.33
N LEU A 59 -9.50 5.20 0.61
CA LEU A 59 -10.16 6.50 0.39
C LEU A 59 -9.50 7.28 -0.76
N VAL A 60 -8.15 7.33 -0.77
CA VAL A 60 -7.38 7.96 -1.85
C VAL A 60 -7.67 7.29 -3.20
N ALA A 61 -7.70 5.95 -3.26
CA ALA A 61 -8.00 5.21 -4.49
C ALA A 61 -9.42 5.49 -5.01
N MET A 62 -10.41 5.54 -4.11
CA MET A 62 -11.78 5.91 -4.48
C MET A 62 -11.85 7.35 -5.01
N ARG A 63 -11.21 8.30 -4.33
CA ARG A 63 -11.13 9.70 -4.78
C ARG A 63 -10.50 9.81 -6.17
N SER A 64 -9.39 9.12 -6.41
CA SER A 64 -8.73 9.08 -7.73
C SER A 64 -9.64 8.50 -8.81
N SER A 65 -10.44 7.48 -8.49
CA SER A 65 -11.45 6.94 -9.41
C SER A 65 -12.52 7.98 -9.77
N LEU A 66 -13.04 8.74 -8.79
CA LEU A 66 -14.00 9.81 -9.04
C LEU A 66 -13.41 10.91 -9.91
N LYS A 67 -12.16 11.33 -9.65
CA LYS A 67 -11.44 12.31 -10.47
C LYS A 67 -11.30 11.83 -11.92
N ALA A 68 -10.93 10.57 -12.12
CA ALA A 68 -10.86 9.96 -13.46
C ALA A 68 -12.22 9.95 -14.17
N GLN A 69 -13.32 9.76 -13.43
CA GLN A 69 -14.66 9.84 -14.00
C GLN A 69 -15.04 11.25 -14.45
N VAL A 70 -14.62 12.30 -13.72
CA VAL A 70 -14.81 13.70 -14.17
C VAL A 70 -14.08 13.90 -15.50
N HIS A 71 -12.81 13.49 -15.60
CA HIS A 71 -12.07 13.54 -16.86
C HIS A 71 -12.76 12.75 -17.99
N SER A 72 -13.33 11.58 -17.69
CA SER A 72 -14.07 10.78 -18.66
C SER A 72 -15.32 11.50 -19.17
N VAL A 73 -16.04 12.23 -18.31
CA VAL A 73 -17.22 13.02 -18.73
C VAL A 73 -16.79 14.16 -19.65
N LEU A 74 -15.74 14.90 -19.30
CA LEU A 74 -15.21 15.98 -20.14
C LEU A 74 -14.76 15.45 -21.51
N ALA A 75 -14.06 14.32 -21.54
CA ALA A 75 -13.62 13.68 -22.76
C ALA A 75 -14.81 13.27 -23.67
N LYS A 76 -15.89 12.72 -23.09
CA LYS A 76 -17.12 12.38 -23.84
C LYS A 76 -17.81 13.61 -24.42
N ALA A 77 -17.74 14.75 -23.73
CA ALA A 77 -18.27 16.01 -24.20
C ALA A 77 -17.34 16.75 -25.18
N GLY A 78 -16.13 16.23 -25.43
CA GLY A 78 -15.13 16.89 -26.28
C GLY A 78 -14.57 18.19 -25.68
N VAL A 79 -14.65 18.36 -24.36
CA VAL A 79 -14.24 19.59 -23.67
C VAL A 79 -12.83 19.44 -23.11
N LEU A 80 -11.97 20.41 -23.42
CA LEU A 80 -10.67 20.58 -22.78
C LEU A 80 -10.66 21.86 -21.95
N ILE A 81 -10.25 21.74 -20.70
CA ILE A 81 -10.11 22.87 -19.77
C ILE A 81 -8.62 23.04 -19.49
N PRO A 82 -7.96 24.08 -20.03
CA PRO A 82 -6.52 24.29 -19.87
C PRO A 82 -6.24 24.86 -18.47
N VAL A 83 -6.12 23.97 -17.48
CA VAL A 83 -5.75 24.30 -16.09
C VAL A 83 -4.70 23.32 -15.59
N SER A 84 -3.82 23.77 -14.70
CA SER A 84 -2.82 22.93 -14.05
C SER A 84 -3.44 21.96 -13.04
N ASP A 85 -4.48 22.39 -12.34
CA ASP A 85 -5.28 21.57 -11.43
C ASP A 85 -6.77 21.76 -11.71
N LEU A 86 -7.40 20.71 -12.24
CA LEU A 86 -8.83 20.71 -12.54
C LEU A 86 -9.71 20.71 -11.28
N PHE A 87 -9.21 20.18 -10.17
CA PHE A 87 -9.98 20.00 -8.94
C PHE A 87 -9.73 21.13 -7.92
N GLY A 88 -8.78 22.01 -8.20
CA GLY A 88 -8.54 23.24 -7.43
C GLY A 88 -9.61 24.31 -7.69
N VAL A 89 -9.52 25.43 -6.97
CA VAL A 89 -10.53 26.51 -6.99
C VAL A 89 -10.79 27.01 -8.43
N GLY A 90 -9.73 27.37 -9.17
CA GLY A 90 -9.86 27.86 -10.54
C GLY A 90 -10.37 26.80 -11.53
N GLY A 91 -9.95 25.53 -11.38
CA GLY A 91 -10.44 24.43 -12.21
C GLY A 91 -11.94 24.16 -12.00
N ARG A 92 -12.39 24.19 -10.74
CA ARG A 92 -13.80 24.04 -10.36
C ARG A 92 -14.66 25.20 -10.84
N GLU A 93 -14.17 26.44 -10.76
CA GLU A 93 -14.86 27.59 -11.33
C GLU A 93 -15.03 27.45 -12.85
N ARG A 94 -14.01 26.94 -13.56
CA ARG A 94 -14.14 26.66 -14.99
C ARG A 94 -15.14 25.54 -15.28
N LEU A 95 -15.21 24.50 -14.45
CA LEU A 95 -16.16 23.39 -14.62
C LEU A 95 -17.64 23.86 -14.59
N THR A 96 -17.97 24.91 -13.85
CA THR A 96 -19.34 25.46 -13.82
C THR A 96 -19.69 26.27 -15.07
N GLN A 97 -18.70 26.77 -15.79
CA GLN A 97 -18.86 27.59 -17.01
C GLN A 97 -18.91 26.74 -18.28
N VAL A 98 -18.56 25.46 -18.22
CA VAL A 98 -18.51 24.58 -19.39
C VAL A 98 -19.92 24.25 -19.86
N PRO A 99 -20.23 24.40 -21.17
CA PRO A 99 -21.52 24.02 -21.72
C PRO A 99 -21.62 22.48 -21.82
N LEU A 100 -22.05 21.84 -20.73
CA LEU A 100 -22.38 20.42 -20.69
C LEU A 100 -23.89 20.20 -20.80
N GLY A 101 -24.28 19.09 -21.46
CA GLY A 101 -25.67 18.62 -21.38
C GLY A 101 -26.08 18.34 -19.94
N SER A 102 -27.36 18.54 -19.60
CA SER A 102 -27.87 18.50 -18.21
C SER A 102 -27.46 17.24 -17.44
N ALA A 103 -27.54 16.06 -18.04
CA ALA A 103 -27.13 14.80 -17.42
C ALA A 103 -25.62 14.74 -17.11
N TYR A 104 -24.78 15.27 -18.00
CA TYR A 104 -23.33 15.33 -17.77
C TYR A 104 -22.96 16.35 -16.70
N ALA A 105 -23.60 17.52 -16.71
CA ALA A 105 -23.41 18.54 -15.68
C ALA A 105 -23.77 18.00 -14.29
N GLN A 106 -24.94 17.37 -14.13
CA GLN A 106 -25.37 16.78 -12.86
C GLN A 106 -24.42 15.67 -12.38
N ARG A 107 -23.94 14.83 -13.31
CA ARG A 107 -22.93 13.82 -12.96
C ARG A 107 -21.63 14.45 -12.47
N VAL A 108 -21.13 15.51 -13.11
CA VAL A 108 -19.91 16.20 -12.67
C VAL A 108 -20.11 16.82 -11.30
N ILE A 109 -21.24 17.50 -11.06
CA ILE A 109 -21.58 18.09 -9.75
C ILE A 109 -21.54 17.00 -8.66
N SER A 110 -22.27 15.91 -8.85
CA SER A 110 -22.30 14.80 -7.88
C SER A 110 -20.92 14.19 -7.63
N LEU A 111 -20.09 14.03 -8.68
CA LEU A 111 -18.71 13.53 -8.52
C LEU A 111 -17.84 14.50 -7.71
N LEU A 112 -17.98 15.81 -7.92
CA LEU A 112 -17.22 16.83 -7.17
C LEU A 112 -17.61 16.86 -5.69
N GLU A 113 -18.90 16.71 -5.37
CA GLU A 113 -19.40 16.62 -4.00
C GLU A 113 -18.84 15.37 -3.30
N LEU A 114 -18.86 14.22 -3.98
CA LEU A 114 -18.30 12.98 -3.44
C LEU A 114 -16.77 13.06 -3.25
N ILE A 115 -16.07 13.76 -4.15
CA ILE A 115 -14.63 14.04 -3.98
C ILE A 115 -14.39 14.84 -2.70
N ASP A 116 -15.19 15.87 -2.42
CA ASP A 116 -15.05 16.70 -1.21
C ASP A 116 -15.28 15.90 0.07
N VAL A 117 -16.27 15.01 0.07
CA VAL A 117 -16.51 14.10 1.18
C VAL A 117 -15.31 13.18 1.41
N LEU A 118 -14.77 12.59 0.35
CA LEU A 118 -13.60 11.71 0.45
C LEU A 118 -12.33 12.47 0.86
N ASP A 119 -12.15 13.72 0.42
CA ASP A 119 -11.06 14.60 0.84
C ASP A 119 -11.12 14.87 2.34
N ALA A 120 -12.30 15.20 2.87
CA ALA A 120 -12.49 15.42 4.30
C ALA A 120 -12.20 14.16 5.14
N HIS A 121 -12.65 12.99 4.68
CA HIS A 121 -12.35 11.72 5.34
C HIS A 121 -10.86 11.39 5.28
N GLU A 122 -10.24 11.50 4.11
CA GLU A 122 -8.80 11.26 3.93
C GLU A 122 -7.97 12.14 4.87
N ARG A 123 -8.34 13.43 4.98
CA ARG A 123 -7.69 14.36 5.90
C ARG A 123 -7.85 13.96 7.36
N ARG A 124 -9.05 13.59 7.78
CA ARG A 124 -9.32 13.10 9.15
C ARG A 124 -8.43 11.91 9.51
N PHE A 125 -8.34 10.91 8.62
CA PHE A 125 -7.49 9.74 8.87
C PHE A 125 -6.00 10.08 8.81
N PHE A 126 -5.59 11.00 7.94
CA PHE A 126 -4.22 11.49 7.91
C PHE A 126 -3.83 12.14 9.25
N ASP A 127 -4.64 13.05 9.77
CA ASP A 127 -4.38 13.74 11.03
C ASP A 127 -4.42 12.76 12.22
N GLN A 128 -5.35 11.80 12.22
CA GLN A 128 -5.42 10.74 13.25
C GLN A 128 -4.15 9.88 13.28
N ILE A 129 -3.69 9.39 12.11
CA ILE A 129 -2.48 8.57 12.00
C ILE A 129 -1.24 9.36 12.44
N ALA A 130 -1.15 10.64 12.02
CA ALA A 130 -0.04 11.50 12.40
C ALA A 130 0.01 11.76 13.91
N ALA A 131 -1.14 11.91 14.56
CA ALA A 131 -1.23 12.05 16.02
C ALA A 131 -0.82 10.77 16.76
N GLU A 132 -1.30 9.61 16.32
CA GLU A 132 -0.96 8.30 16.92
C GLU A 132 0.54 8.00 16.83
N LEU A 133 1.18 8.40 15.73
CA LEU A 133 2.60 8.15 15.47
C LEU A 133 3.53 9.29 15.93
N HIS A 134 3.01 10.36 16.54
CA HIS A 134 3.77 11.59 16.81
C HIS A 134 5.11 11.34 17.54
N ASP A 135 5.10 10.47 18.55
CA ASP A 135 6.26 10.10 19.37
C ASP A 135 6.87 8.75 19.00
N HIS A 136 6.43 8.12 17.91
CA HIS A 136 6.95 6.81 17.50
C HIS A 136 8.37 6.94 16.94
N PRO A 137 9.40 6.32 17.56
CA PRO A 137 10.79 6.54 17.18
C PRO A 137 11.08 6.10 15.74
N GLY A 138 10.54 4.95 15.32
CA GLY A 138 10.68 4.48 13.94
C GLY A 138 9.95 5.35 12.92
N TYR A 139 8.94 6.11 13.34
CA TYR A 139 8.21 7.02 12.45
C TYR A 139 9.02 8.29 12.20
N ARG A 140 9.68 8.83 13.24
CA ARG A 140 10.59 9.96 13.10
C ARG A 140 11.83 9.57 12.29
N ALA A 141 12.49 8.48 12.65
CA ALA A 141 13.72 8.03 12.00
C ALA A 141 13.54 7.80 10.49
N ILE A 142 12.45 7.16 10.07
CA ILE A 142 12.26 6.87 8.64
C ILE A 142 11.95 8.11 7.80
N GLN A 143 11.43 9.18 8.41
CA GLN A 143 11.16 10.44 7.73
C GLN A 143 12.41 11.30 7.53
N GLU A 144 13.53 10.94 8.15
CA GLU A 144 14.84 11.57 7.86
C GLU A 144 15.36 11.18 6.48
N LEU A 145 14.83 10.10 5.89
CA LEU A 145 15.16 9.69 4.53
C LEU A 145 14.57 10.66 3.49
N PRO A 146 15.37 11.11 2.50
CA PRO A 146 14.87 11.96 1.43
C PRO A 146 13.68 11.32 0.69
N GLY A 147 12.56 12.06 0.61
CA GLY A 147 11.34 11.60 -0.06
C GLY A 147 10.37 10.79 0.80
N VAL A 148 10.71 10.47 2.06
CA VAL A 148 9.80 9.79 2.98
C VAL A 148 9.08 10.81 3.86
N GLY A 149 7.85 11.15 3.47
CA GLY A 149 6.98 12.01 4.28
C GLY A 149 6.09 11.22 5.26
N PRO A 150 5.23 11.93 6.02
CA PRO A 150 4.30 11.37 7.01
C PRO A 150 3.46 10.18 6.51
N THR A 151 3.00 10.25 5.25
CA THR A 151 2.22 9.16 4.64
C THR A 151 3.03 7.88 4.49
N PHE A 152 4.21 7.96 3.87
CA PHE A 152 5.03 6.79 3.63
C PHE A 152 5.64 6.27 4.93
N GLY A 153 6.04 7.16 5.84
CA GLY A 153 6.51 6.79 7.17
C GLY A 153 5.48 5.95 7.93
N ALA A 154 4.20 6.34 7.89
CA ALA A 154 3.13 5.59 8.54
C ALA A 154 2.92 4.21 7.91
N VAL A 155 3.00 4.10 6.58
CA VAL A 155 2.94 2.81 5.86
C VAL A 155 4.08 1.90 6.29
N PHE A 156 5.31 2.40 6.35
CA PHE A 156 6.45 1.60 6.76
C PHE A 156 6.30 1.10 8.20
N VAL A 157 5.95 1.98 9.14
CA VAL A 157 5.77 1.57 10.55
C VAL A 157 4.65 0.54 10.68
N ALA A 158 3.51 0.77 10.02
CA ALA A 158 2.36 -0.13 10.08
C ALA A 158 2.66 -1.52 9.48
N GLU A 159 3.27 -1.56 8.29
CA GLU A 159 3.50 -2.82 7.57
C GLU A 159 4.68 -3.61 8.14
N ASN A 160 5.75 -2.95 8.58
CA ASN A 160 6.88 -3.66 9.18
C ASN A 160 6.59 -4.13 10.61
N GLY A 161 5.89 -3.31 11.40
CA GLY A 161 5.71 -3.53 12.83
C GLY A 161 7.04 -3.39 13.59
N ASP A 162 7.25 -4.24 14.60
CA ASP A 162 8.53 -4.31 15.30
C ASP A 162 9.67 -4.74 14.36
N VAL A 163 10.66 -3.88 14.17
CA VAL A 163 11.80 -4.12 13.29
C VAL A 163 12.77 -5.15 13.87
N HIS A 164 12.78 -5.38 15.19
CA HIS A 164 13.64 -6.37 15.83
C HIS A 164 13.19 -7.81 15.57
N ARG A 165 12.03 -8.00 14.94
CA ARG A 165 11.59 -9.33 14.48
C ARG A 165 12.39 -9.86 13.29
N PHE A 166 13.16 -9.00 12.63
CA PHE A 166 14.06 -9.38 11.55
C PHE A 166 15.46 -9.59 12.12
N ALA A 167 16.11 -10.70 11.74
CA ALA A 167 17.46 -11.02 12.20
C ALA A 167 18.50 -9.99 11.73
N ASP A 168 18.32 -9.45 10.52
CA ASP A 168 19.17 -8.43 9.93
C ASP A 168 18.39 -7.63 8.86
N PRO A 169 18.95 -6.51 8.35
CA PRO A 169 18.31 -5.71 7.29
C PRO A 169 18.05 -6.48 5.99
N SER A 170 18.85 -7.49 5.65
CA SER A 170 18.63 -8.30 4.44
C SER A 170 17.35 -9.12 4.53
N HIS A 171 17.02 -9.63 5.73
CA HIS A 171 15.75 -10.33 5.97
C HIS A 171 14.55 -9.39 5.80
N LEU A 172 14.67 -8.14 6.23
CA LEU A 172 13.65 -7.13 5.99
C LEU A 172 13.48 -6.85 4.48
N CYS A 173 14.58 -6.65 3.75
CA CYS A 173 14.54 -6.44 2.30
C CYS A 173 13.93 -7.64 1.56
N SER A 174 14.28 -8.87 1.95
CA SER A 174 13.70 -10.08 1.39
C SER A 174 12.20 -10.19 1.68
N TRP A 175 11.79 -9.84 2.90
CA TRP A 175 10.37 -9.83 3.29
C TRP A 175 9.57 -8.78 2.52
N ALA A 176 10.14 -7.58 2.34
CA ALA A 176 9.55 -6.50 1.55
C ALA A 176 9.56 -6.76 0.04
N GLY A 177 10.22 -7.83 -0.41
CA GLY A 177 10.36 -8.16 -1.84
C GLY A 177 11.32 -7.24 -2.61
N LEU A 178 12.21 -6.54 -1.90
CA LEU A 178 13.18 -5.59 -2.45
C LEU A 178 14.49 -6.27 -2.90
N THR A 179 14.71 -7.54 -2.55
CA THR A 179 15.83 -8.32 -3.07
C THR A 179 15.57 -8.77 -4.52
N PRO A 180 16.46 -8.47 -5.48
CA PRO A 180 16.32 -8.91 -6.86
C PRO A 180 16.14 -10.42 -6.95
N LYS A 181 15.14 -10.87 -7.74
CA LYS A 181 14.96 -12.29 -8.03
C LYS A 181 15.79 -12.65 -9.26
N HIS A 182 16.78 -13.51 -9.07
CA HIS A 182 17.50 -14.13 -10.18
C HIS A 182 16.57 -15.11 -10.90
N ARG A 183 16.26 -14.86 -12.17
CA ARG A 183 15.67 -15.87 -13.07
C ARG A 183 16.80 -16.46 -13.88
N GLU A 184 17.26 -17.62 -13.45
CA GLU A 184 18.28 -18.37 -14.17
C GLU A 184 17.62 -19.07 -15.36
N SER A 185 17.65 -18.40 -16.50
CA SER A 185 17.46 -18.99 -17.82
C SER A 185 18.64 -18.49 -18.65
N ASP A 186 19.58 -19.39 -18.90
CA ASP A 186 20.87 -19.24 -19.56
C ASP A 186 22.02 -18.65 -18.72
N THR A 187 23.14 -19.36 -18.84
CA THR A 187 24.43 -19.19 -18.16
C THR A 187 25.10 -17.86 -18.49
N ASP A 188 25.25 -16.98 -17.49
CA ASP A 188 26.47 -16.18 -17.28
C ASP A 188 26.41 -15.45 -15.92
N ASP A 189 27.42 -15.71 -15.10
CA ASP A 189 27.47 -15.40 -13.66
C ASP A 189 28.11 -14.02 -13.41
N ALA A 190 27.31 -13.01 -13.05
CA ALA A 190 27.83 -11.74 -12.53
C ALA A 190 27.05 -11.31 -11.28
N ARG A 191 27.60 -11.63 -10.12
CA ARG A 191 27.06 -11.31 -8.79
C ARG A 191 27.19 -9.81 -8.50
N ARG A 192 26.08 -9.14 -8.17
CA ARG A 192 26.10 -7.89 -7.39
C ARG A 192 25.19 -8.06 -6.17
N LYS A 193 25.73 -7.84 -4.97
CA LYS A 193 24.98 -7.97 -3.71
C LYS A 193 24.29 -6.64 -3.40
N CYS A 194 23.15 -6.71 -2.71
CA CYS A 194 22.43 -5.53 -2.25
C CYS A 194 23.26 -4.68 -1.25
N SER A 195 24.28 -5.27 -0.60
CA SER A 195 25.26 -4.54 0.22
C SER A 195 26.00 -3.45 -0.56
N ASP A 196 26.13 -3.61 -1.87
CA ASP A 196 26.99 -2.77 -2.70
C ASP A 196 26.26 -1.48 -3.10
N LEU A 197 24.93 -1.40 -2.92
CA LEU A 197 24.11 -0.23 -3.27
C LEU A 197 23.94 0.79 -2.12
N LEU A 198 24.31 0.42 -0.90
CA LEU A 198 24.18 1.29 0.29
C LEU A 198 25.55 1.79 0.81
N GLY A 199 26.65 1.48 0.11
CA GLY A 199 28.02 1.81 0.54
C GLY A 199 28.68 3.02 -0.14
N GLU A 200 28.02 3.69 -1.09
CA GLU A 200 28.66 4.71 -1.96
C GLU A 200 28.18 6.16 -1.71
N SER A 201 27.84 6.51 -0.46
CA SER A 201 27.46 7.90 -0.11
C SER A 201 28.02 8.36 1.24
N ALA A 202 29.24 7.94 1.59
CA ALA A 202 29.95 8.43 2.77
C ALA A 202 31.38 8.88 2.41
N HIS A 203 31.51 9.80 1.46
CA HIS A 203 32.66 10.69 1.33
C HIS A 203 32.20 11.97 0.61
N LEU A 204 31.70 12.93 1.38
CA LEU A 204 31.94 14.38 1.31
C LEU A 204 31.20 15.06 2.47
#